data_AF-A0A7Y4U4D1-F1
#
_entry.id   AF-A0A7Y4U4D1-F1
#
_cell.length_a   1.000
_cell.length_b   1.000
_cell.length_c   1.000
_cell.angle_alpha   90.00
_cell.angle_beta   90.00
_cell.angle_gamma   90.00
#
_symmetry.space_group_name_H-M   'P 1'
#
loop_
_entity.id
_entity.type
_entity.pdbx_description
1 polymer ?
#
loop_
_entity_poly.entity_id
_entity_poly.type
_entity_poly.pdbx_seq_one_letter_code
_entity_poly.pdbx_strand_id
1 'polypeptide(L)'
;MTDAYGTITGGDNNQAGDNAGSVLDRPFATVGGGSNNTASGYVSTVAGGFGNTASGDFSFAAGVQANATHPSSFIWNGWYGGSAPSFASNRAHFFGENGLSVDFRARRSDGGGTF
;
A
#
# COMPACT_ATOMS: atom_id res chain seq x y z
N MET A 1 -3.89 -15.71 -6.16
CA MET A 1 -2.59 -15.88 -5.49
C MET A 1 -1.75 -16.76 -6.39
N THR A 2 -0.50 -16.37 -6.65
CA THR A 2 0.39 -17.01 -7.63
C THR A 2 1.66 -17.57 -7.00
N ASP A 3 2.06 -17.06 -5.82
CA ASP A 3 3.30 -17.40 -5.14
C ASP A 3 3.05 -18.00 -3.74
N ALA A 4 4.05 -18.69 -3.19
CA ALA A 4 3.93 -19.42 -1.94
C ALA A 4 3.68 -18.50 -0.73
N TYR A 5 2.87 -19.01 0.20
CA TYR A 5 2.57 -18.36 1.50
C TYR A 5 1.90 -16.98 1.40
N GLY A 6 1.43 -16.59 0.22
CA GLY A 6 0.67 -15.37 0.04
C GLY A 6 -0.77 -15.47 0.58
N THR A 7 -1.38 -14.33 0.87
CA THR A 7 -2.77 -14.26 1.35
C THR A 7 -3.57 -13.27 0.51
N ILE A 8 -4.80 -13.65 0.15
CA ILE A 8 -5.83 -12.75 -0.37
C ILE A 8 -7.10 -13.04 0.43
N THR A 9 -7.58 -12.08 1.20
CA THR A 9 -8.72 -12.28 2.12
C THR A 9 -10.08 -12.27 1.41
N GLY A 10 -10.17 -11.70 0.20
CA GLY A 10 -11.39 -11.67 -0.61
C GLY A 10 -11.40 -10.53 -1.63
N GLY A 11 -12.59 -10.22 -2.16
CA GLY A 11 -12.80 -9.15 -3.13
C GLY A 11 -12.71 -9.61 -4.59
N ASP A 12 -12.54 -8.65 -5.50
CA ASP A 12 -12.58 -8.89 -6.95
C ASP A 12 -11.24 -8.57 -7.62
N ASN A 13 -10.75 -9.48 -8.46
CA ASN A 13 -9.51 -9.32 -9.23
C ASN A 13 -8.28 -8.87 -8.40
N ASN A 14 -7.97 -9.57 -7.31
CA ASN A 14 -6.78 -9.32 -6.49
C ASN A 14 -5.67 -10.34 -6.80
N GLN A 15 -4.42 -9.88 -6.79
CA GLN A 15 -3.23 -10.71 -6.99
C GLN A 15 -2.24 -10.56 -5.83
N ALA A 16 -1.79 -11.70 -5.30
CA ALA A 16 -0.68 -11.82 -4.37
C ALA A 16 0.35 -12.77 -5.00
N GLY A 17 1.57 -12.27 -5.21
CA GLY A 17 2.61 -12.87 -6.04
C GLY A 17 2.77 -12.17 -7.41
N ASP A 18 3.71 -12.61 -8.25
CA ASP A 18 4.06 -11.95 -9.52
C ASP A 18 3.64 -12.72 -10.78
N ASN A 19 3.16 -13.96 -10.64
CA ASN A 19 2.74 -14.82 -11.75
C ASN A 19 3.87 -15.18 -12.74
N ALA A 20 5.13 -15.16 -12.31
CA ALA A 20 6.29 -15.45 -13.17
C ALA A 20 6.53 -16.96 -13.41
N GLY A 21 5.68 -17.83 -12.86
CA GLY A 21 5.76 -19.29 -13.00
C GLY A 21 6.68 -19.97 -11.98
N SER A 22 7.61 -19.22 -11.37
CA SER A 22 8.19 -19.58 -10.09
C SER A 22 7.21 -19.21 -8.97
N VAL A 23 7.22 -19.98 -7.88
CA VAL A 23 6.33 -19.75 -6.72
C VAL A 23 7.12 -19.41 -5.45
N LEU A 24 8.45 -19.33 -5.52
CA LEU A 24 9.34 -19.17 -4.35
C LEU A 24 10.21 -17.91 -4.42
N ASP A 25 10.12 -17.13 -5.49
CA ASP A 25 10.89 -15.90 -5.72
C ASP A 25 10.18 -14.65 -5.17
N ARG A 26 8.83 -14.63 -5.11
CA ARG A 26 8.05 -13.55 -4.47
C ARG A 26 7.08 -14.05 -3.37
N PRO A 27 7.53 -14.86 -2.39
CA PRO A 27 6.65 -15.40 -1.36
C PRO A 27 6.17 -14.32 -0.38
N PHE A 28 5.12 -14.68 0.38
CA PHE A 28 4.54 -13.91 1.50
C PHE A 28 3.84 -12.59 1.11
N ALA A 29 3.52 -12.39 -0.17
CA ALA A 29 2.72 -11.25 -0.59
C ALA A 29 1.30 -11.30 -0.01
N THR A 30 0.78 -10.16 0.48
CA THR A 30 -0.54 -10.09 1.10
C THR A 30 -1.42 -9.03 0.44
N VAL A 31 -2.66 -9.39 0.14
CA VAL A 31 -3.74 -8.45 -0.21
C VAL A 31 -4.88 -8.58 0.80
N GLY A 32 -5.13 -7.51 1.54
CA GLY A 32 -6.16 -7.45 2.58
C GLY A 32 -7.61 -7.36 2.08
N GLY A 33 -7.82 -7.27 0.76
CA GLY A 33 -9.13 -7.29 0.09
C GLY A 33 -9.34 -6.11 -0.86
N GLY A 34 -10.58 -5.89 -1.29
CA GLY A 34 -10.95 -4.80 -2.21
C GLY A 34 -10.98 -5.25 -3.67
N SER A 35 -10.66 -4.35 -4.61
CA SER A 35 -10.72 -4.65 -6.04
C SER A 35 -9.49 -4.20 -6.82
N ASN A 36 -9.01 -5.02 -7.75
CA ASN A 36 -7.89 -4.70 -8.65
C ASN A 36 -6.57 -4.39 -7.93
N ASN A 37 -6.25 -5.08 -6.85
CA ASN A 37 -5.00 -4.87 -6.12
C ASN A 37 -3.94 -5.91 -6.48
N THR A 38 -2.68 -5.48 -6.55
CA THR A 38 -1.52 -6.34 -6.84
C THR A 38 -0.43 -6.17 -5.79
N ALA A 39 -0.14 -7.22 -5.02
CA ALA A 39 1.05 -7.33 -4.19
C ALA A 39 2.00 -8.33 -4.85
N SER A 40 3.11 -7.88 -5.44
CA SER A 40 4.02 -8.73 -6.23
C SER A 40 5.49 -8.69 -5.81
N GLY A 41 5.85 -7.84 -4.82
CA GLY A 41 7.18 -7.87 -4.20
C GLY A 41 7.30 -8.95 -3.12
N TYR A 42 8.53 -9.36 -2.79
CA TYR A 42 8.79 -10.25 -1.64
C TYR A 42 8.30 -9.59 -0.35
N VAL A 43 7.44 -10.27 0.41
CA VAL A 43 6.83 -9.73 1.66
C VAL A 43 6.12 -8.38 1.42
N SER A 44 5.61 -8.15 0.21
CA SER A 44 4.83 -6.95 -0.10
C SER A 44 3.42 -7.03 0.50
N THR A 45 2.84 -5.89 0.82
CA THR A 45 1.48 -5.82 1.37
C THR A 45 0.67 -4.75 0.65
N VAL A 46 -0.48 -5.15 0.10
CA VAL A 46 -1.58 -4.23 -0.16
C VAL A 46 -2.60 -4.39 0.97
N ALA A 47 -2.80 -3.36 1.80
CA ALA A 47 -3.76 -3.44 2.90
C ALA A 47 -5.22 -3.57 2.39
N GLY A 48 -5.49 -3.04 1.20
CA GLY A 48 -6.77 -3.12 0.51
C GLY A 48 -7.16 -1.80 -0.14
N GLY A 49 -8.35 -1.79 -0.76
CA GLY A 49 -8.90 -0.65 -1.48
C GLY A 49 -9.03 -0.94 -2.98
N PHE A 50 -8.78 0.05 -3.83
CA PHE A 50 -8.99 -0.05 -5.28
C PHE A 50 -7.74 0.28 -6.09
N GLY A 51 -7.27 -0.67 -6.91
CA GLY A 51 -6.23 -0.39 -7.90
C GLY A 51 -4.82 -0.18 -7.34
N ASN A 52 -4.50 -0.69 -6.15
CA ASN A 52 -3.18 -0.47 -5.54
C ASN A 52 -2.15 -1.51 -6.01
N THR A 53 -0.89 -1.08 -6.16
CA THR A 53 0.25 -1.95 -6.47
C THR A 53 1.33 -1.83 -5.42
N ALA A 54 1.73 -2.93 -4.79
CA ALA A 54 2.91 -3.07 -3.96
C ALA A 54 3.89 -4.06 -4.61
N SER A 55 4.78 -3.57 -5.47
CA SER A 55 5.71 -4.39 -6.25
C SER A 55 7.17 -4.30 -5.79
N GLY A 56 7.50 -3.35 -4.91
CA GLY A 56 8.79 -3.33 -4.23
C GLY A 56 8.86 -4.39 -3.14
N ASP A 57 10.04 -4.95 -2.90
CA ASP A 57 10.24 -5.87 -1.76
C ASP A 57 10.00 -5.13 -0.45
N PHE A 58 9.27 -5.73 0.48
CA PHE A 58 8.82 -5.13 1.74
C PHE A 58 7.97 -3.85 1.59
N SER A 59 7.42 -3.59 0.39
CA SER A 59 6.61 -2.40 0.16
C SER A 59 5.19 -2.54 0.73
N PHE A 60 4.57 -1.40 1.00
CA PHE A 60 3.20 -1.30 1.49
C PHE A 60 2.41 -0.30 0.65
N ALA A 61 1.23 -0.72 0.18
CA ALA A 61 0.29 0.16 -0.52
C ALA A 61 -1.12 0.07 0.07
N ALA A 62 -1.84 1.19 0.13
CA ALA A 62 -3.21 1.23 0.63
C ALA A 62 -4.01 2.41 0.06
N GLY A 63 -5.33 2.22 -0.04
CA GLY A 63 -6.26 3.25 -0.47
C GLY A 63 -6.66 3.09 -1.94
N VAL A 64 -6.43 4.09 -2.77
CA VAL A 64 -6.88 4.12 -4.17
C VAL A 64 -5.69 4.42 -5.07
N GLN A 65 -5.36 3.54 -6.01
CA GLN A 65 -4.26 3.75 -6.97
C GLN A 65 -2.89 4.10 -6.32
N ALA A 66 -2.59 3.54 -5.15
CA ALA A 66 -1.27 3.65 -4.52
C ALA A 66 -0.27 2.70 -5.19
N ASN A 67 0.87 3.23 -5.65
CA ASN A 67 1.91 2.50 -6.38
C ASN A 67 3.24 2.50 -5.62
N ALA A 68 3.44 1.50 -4.75
CA ALA A 68 4.65 1.28 -3.98
C ALA A 68 5.63 0.35 -4.73
N THR A 69 6.39 0.90 -5.68
CA THR A 69 7.26 0.12 -6.59
C THR A 69 8.72 -0.01 -6.14
N HIS A 70 9.14 0.81 -5.17
CA HIS A 70 10.49 0.78 -4.61
C HIS A 70 10.54 -0.08 -3.33
N PRO A 71 11.68 -0.75 -3.05
CA PRO A 71 11.86 -1.51 -1.82
C PRO A 71 11.61 -0.71 -0.54
N SER A 72 10.93 -1.32 0.44
CA SER A 72 10.61 -0.72 1.73
C SER A 72 9.90 0.64 1.62
N SER A 73 9.16 0.87 0.53
CA SER A 73 8.34 2.07 0.38
C SER A 73 6.94 1.86 0.97
N PHE A 74 6.38 2.91 1.57
CA PHE A 74 5.01 2.92 2.09
C PHE A 74 4.22 4.00 1.36
N ILE A 75 3.13 3.62 0.71
CA ILE A 75 2.24 4.55 0.00
C ILE A 75 0.83 4.40 0.54
N TRP A 76 0.28 5.49 1.05
CA TRP A 76 -1.15 5.61 1.27
C TRP A 76 -1.71 6.70 0.36
N ASN A 77 -2.76 6.36 -0.40
CA ASN A 77 -3.44 7.32 -1.26
C ASN A 77 -4.93 7.35 -0.97
N GLY A 78 -5.40 8.45 -0.37
CA GLY A 78 -6.81 8.70 -0.13
C GLY A 78 -7.51 9.43 -1.28
N TRP A 79 -6.78 9.84 -2.31
CA TRP A 79 -7.31 10.66 -3.40
C TRP A 79 -7.70 9.82 -4.62
N TYR A 80 -8.95 9.96 -5.06
CA TYR A 80 -9.49 9.28 -6.25
C TYR A 80 -9.08 9.93 -7.58
N GLY A 81 -8.42 11.10 -7.55
CA GLY A 81 -8.13 11.89 -8.76
C GLY A 81 -6.79 11.58 -9.42
N GLY A 82 -6.00 10.63 -8.90
CA GLY A 82 -4.77 10.21 -9.57
C GLY A 82 -3.98 9.12 -8.85
N SER A 83 -3.08 8.49 -9.60
CA SER A 83 -2.12 7.50 -9.10
C SER A 83 -1.05 8.15 -8.23
N ALA A 84 -0.73 7.50 -7.12
CA ALA A 84 0.29 7.94 -6.16
C ALA A 84 1.53 7.04 -6.23
N PRO A 85 2.65 7.46 -6.85
CA PRO A 85 3.86 6.65 -6.93
C PRO A 85 4.77 6.80 -5.70
N SER A 86 5.56 5.78 -5.41
CA SER A 86 6.77 5.92 -4.58
C SER A 86 7.91 6.54 -5.38
N PHE A 87 8.75 7.33 -4.72
CA PHE A 87 9.83 8.08 -5.40
C PHE A 87 11.24 7.55 -5.09
N ALA A 88 11.39 6.71 -4.07
CA ALA A 88 12.65 6.06 -3.70
C ALA A 88 12.38 4.90 -2.72
N SER A 89 13.39 4.04 -2.54
CA SER A 89 13.39 3.04 -1.47
C SER A 89 13.37 3.70 -0.09
N ASN A 90 12.85 2.98 0.91
CA ASN A 90 12.88 3.40 2.32
C ASN A 90 12.18 4.75 2.59
N ARG A 91 11.12 5.06 1.85
CA ARG A 91 10.32 6.29 2.04
C ARG A 91 8.85 5.98 2.23
N ALA A 92 8.21 6.80 3.07
CA ALA A 92 6.76 6.82 3.22
C ALA A 92 6.18 8.07 2.56
N HIS A 93 5.09 7.90 1.80
CA HIS A 93 4.34 8.99 1.19
C HIS A 93 2.85 8.84 1.53
N PHE A 94 2.24 9.96 1.91
CA PHE A 94 0.81 10.06 2.21
C PHE A 94 0.20 11.08 1.27
N PHE A 95 -0.75 10.63 0.44
CA PHE A 95 -1.43 11.46 -0.53
C PHE A 95 -2.86 11.69 -0.06
N GLY A 96 -3.14 12.93 0.34
CA GLY A 96 -4.46 13.38 0.76
C GLY A 96 -4.69 14.81 0.29
N GLU A 97 -5.88 15.09 -0.22
CA GLU A 97 -6.26 16.40 -0.78
C GLU A 97 -6.12 17.53 0.24
N ASN A 98 -6.40 17.24 1.51
CA ASN A 98 -6.34 18.20 2.61
C ASN A 98 -5.08 18.05 3.48
N GLY A 99 -4.04 17.39 2.96
CA GLY A 99 -2.78 17.17 3.66
C GLY A 99 -2.81 16.05 4.71
N LEU A 100 -1.85 16.10 5.64
CA LEU A 100 -1.64 15.13 6.71
C LEU A 100 -1.64 15.85 8.06
N SER A 101 -2.49 15.43 9.01
CA SER A 101 -2.41 15.87 10.41
C SER A 101 -1.57 14.90 11.24
N VAL A 102 -0.66 15.45 12.05
CA VAL A 102 0.18 14.68 12.99
C VAL A 102 0.14 15.38 14.34
N ASP A 103 -0.65 14.83 15.27
CA ASP A 103 -0.98 15.48 16.53
C ASP A 103 -0.40 14.74 17.76
N PHE A 104 0.16 15.49 18.71
CA PHE A 104 0.56 14.98 20.03
C PHE A 104 -0.13 15.79 21.13
N ARG A 105 -1.04 15.16 21.89
CA ARG A 105 -1.90 15.82 22.89
C ARG A 105 -2.72 17.00 22.33
N ALA A 106 -3.15 16.97 21.07
CA ALA A 106 -3.95 18.04 20.48
C ALA A 106 -5.25 18.27 21.29
N ARG A 107 -5.26 19.37 22.04
CA ARG A 107 -6.45 20.00 22.58
C ARG A 107 -7.03 20.91 21.47
N ARG A 108 -8.33 20.71 21.21
CA ARG A 108 -9.26 21.52 20.39
C ARG A 108 -9.00 21.57 18.87
N SER A 109 -10.09 21.78 18.14
CA SER A 109 -10.28 21.62 16.68
C SER A 109 -9.59 22.67 15.80
N ASP A 110 -8.80 23.56 16.39
CA ASP A 110 -8.15 24.70 15.74
C ASP A 110 -6.61 24.68 15.85
N GLY A 111 -6.02 23.65 16.48
CA GLY A 111 -4.57 23.40 16.44
C GLY A 111 -3.69 24.28 17.36
N GLY A 112 -4.27 25.04 18.29
CA GLY A 112 -3.52 25.85 19.26
C GLY A 112 -3.44 25.21 20.66
N GLY A 113 -2.24 24.83 21.11
CA GLY A 113 -2.00 24.31 22.46
C GLY A 113 -1.44 25.36 23.42
N THR A 114 -2.08 25.54 24.59
CA THR A 114 -1.47 26.24 25.74
C THR A 114 -1.35 25.27 26.92
N PHE A 115 -0.28 25.41 27.70
CA PHE A 115 -0.17 24.81 29.04
C PHE A 115 -1.30 25.32 29.94
#